data_AF-A0A1M7AGM5-F1
#
_entry.id   AF-A0A1M7AGM5-F1
#
_cell.length_a   1.000
_cell.length_b   1.000
_cell.length_c   1.000
_cell.angle_alpha   90.00
_cell.angle_beta   90.00
_cell.angle_gamma   90.00
#
_symmetry.space_group_name_H-M   'P 1'
#
loop_
_entity.id
_entity.type
_entity.pdbx_description
1 polymer ?
#
loop_
_entity_poly.entity_id
_entity_poly.type
_entity_poly.pdbx_seq_one_letter_code
_entity_poly.pdbx_strand_id
1 'polypeptide(L)'
;MKIFKPYHLLLGLLSLTGCVGNMNPTGGNSAPNYPYFITTKSLIVKNIAVPPGTKLTYEENFFKEGKQKEMMGEAKLTTIDLPVGQTINWGGVPVTSINKFFNSEMRGFTVYADFSKLSDDKKTKFSELWQSCSNDLGITIKNTDDWSFNTKNISDVESCSVIYQRYFKDDTRQQTFLNEIYSELLKVGSK
;
A
#
# COMPACT_ATOMS: atom_id res chain seq x y z
N MET A 1 13.17 13.81 -77.69
CA MET A 1 14.32 12.96 -77.32
C MET A 1 14.99 13.59 -76.11
N LYS A 2 15.04 12.84 -75.00
CA LYS A 2 15.83 13.00 -73.76
C LYS A 2 15.70 14.31 -72.96
N ILE A 3 14.91 14.17 -71.89
CA ILE A 3 14.84 15.00 -70.70
C ILE A 3 16.14 14.77 -69.89
N PHE A 4 16.84 15.85 -69.54
CA PHE A 4 17.86 15.86 -68.49
C PHE A 4 17.77 17.21 -67.78
N LYS A 5 17.25 17.23 -66.56
CA LYS A 5 17.47 18.32 -65.59
C LYS A 5 17.52 17.77 -64.16
N PRO A 6 18.28 18.43 -63.28
CA PRO A 6 19.04 17.79 -62.22
C PRO A 6 18.24 17.59 -60.93
N TYR A 7 18.67 16.59 -60.17
CA TYR A 7 18.25 16.31 -58.81
C TYR A 7 18.50 17.54 -57.91
N HIS A 8 17.43 18.21 -57.50
CA HIS A 8 17.47 19.09 -56.34
C HIS A 8 17.36 18.24 -55.07
N LEU A 9 18.53 18.04 -54.46
CA LEU A 9 18.71 17.60 -53.09
C LEU A 9 18.13 18.70 -52.17
N LEU A 10 16.90 18.53 -51.68
CA LEU A 10 16.39 19.34 -50.57
C LEU A 10 16.37 18.45 -49.32
N LEU A 11 17.45 18.56 -48.56
CA LEU A 11 17.65 17.91 -47.27
C LEU A 11 16.64 18.53 -46.28
N GLY A 12 15.60 17.77 -45.94
CA GLY A 12 14.68 18.12 -44.86
C GLY A 12 15.39 18.03 -43.52
N LEU A 13 15.90 19.15 -43.02
CA LEU A 13 16.30 19.32 -41.62
C LEU A 13 15.01 19.37 -40.78
N LEU A 14 14.49 18.20 -40.44
CA LEU A 14 13.57 18.05 -39.33
C LEU A 14 14.36 18.33 -38.05
N SER A 15 14.17 19.53 -37.51
CA SER A 15 14.58 19.91 -36.16
C SER A 15 13.91 18.96 -35.16
N LEU A 16 14.57 17.85 -34.85
CA LEU A 16 14.33 17.08 -33.64
C LEU A 16 14.75 17.98 -32.48
N THR A 17 13.82 18.83 -32.02
CA THR A 17 13.90 19.36 -30.66
C THR A 17 13.68 18.15 -29.76
N GLY A 18 14.76 17.46 -29.44
CA GLY A 18 14.77 16.51 -28.34
C GLY A 18 14.23 17.28 -27.14
N CYS A 19 13.07 16.86 -26.63
CA CYS A 19 12.69 17.20 -25.28
C CYS A 19 13.79 16.61 -24.41
N VAL A 20 14.81 17.42 -24.11
CA VAL A 20 15.72 17.16 -23.02
C VAL A 20 14.83 17.25 -21.79
N GLY A 21 14.23 16.12 -21.44
CA GLY A 21 13.53 15.95 -20.18
C GLY A 21 14.50 16.43 -19.12
N ASN A 22 14.04 17.35 -18.30
CA ASN A 22 14.78 17.92 -17.18
C ASN A 22 15.15 16.77 -16.23
N MET A 23 16.25 16.07 -16.53
CA MET A 23 16.79 14.99 -15.72
C MET A 23 17.56 15.63 -14.58
N ASN A 24 16.83 16.26 -13.66
CA ASN A 24 17.37 16.54 -12.35
C ASN A 24 17.45 15.19 -11.60
N PRO A 25 18.64 14.66 -11.29
CA PRO A 25 18.78 13.37 -10.60
C PRO A 25 18.24 13.39 -9.17
N THR A 26 17.86 14.58 -8.66
CA THR A 26 17.18 14.73 -7.37
C THR A 26 15.66 14.66 -7.44
N GLY A 27 15.08 14.53 -8.65
CA GLY A 27 13.63 14.66 -8.85
C GLY A 27 13.13 16.05 -8.47
N GLY A 28 11.96 16.46 -8.99
CA GLY A 28 11.27 17.60 -8.40
C GLY A 28 10.96 17.24 -6.94
N ASN A 29 11.60 17.92 -6.00
CA ASN A 29 11.66 17.55 -4.58
C ASN A 29 10.36 17.83 -3.79
N SER A 30 9.21 17.78 -4.47
CA SER A 30 7.89 17.97 -3.86
C SER A 30 7.27 16.60 -3.63
N ALA A 31 6.87 16.31 -2.40
CA ALA A 31 6.07 15.13 -2.12
C ALA A 31 4.81 15.17 -3.03
N PRO A 32 4.51 14.08 -3.76
CA PRO A 32 3.37 14.06 -4.66
C PRO A 32 2.08 14.41 -3.93
N ASN A 33 1.30 15.32 -4.51
CA ASN A 33 0.04 15.82 -3.93
C ASN A 33 -1.12 14.86 -4.25
N TYR A 34 -1.00 13.61 -3.78
CA TYR A 34 -1.97 12.56 -4.07
C TYR A 34 -3.39 12.97 -3.66
N PRO A 35 -4.41 12.62 -4.45
CA PRO A 35 -5.79 12.87 -4.08
C PRO A 35 -6.15 12.09 -2.80
N TYR A 36 -6.87 12.74 -1.90
CA TYR A 36 -7.36 12.12 -0.67
C TYR A 36 -8.75 12.62 -0.27
N PHE A 37 -9.49 11.80 0.48
CA PHE A 37 -10.81 12.15 1.03
C PHE A 37 -10.79 11.95 2.55
N ILE A 38 -11.46 12.83 3.29
CA ILE A 38 -11.65 12.68 4.74
C ILE A 38 -13.10 12.27 4.98
N THR A 39 -13.32 11.13 5.63
CA THR A 39 -14.66 10.63 5.92
C THR A 39 -15.40 11.59 6.85
N THR A 40 -16.67 11.87 6.57
CA THR A 40 -17.52 12.73 7.42
C THR A 40 -18.44 11.92 8.33
N LYS A 41 -18.60 10.62 8.05
CA LYS A 41 -19.36 9.65 8.82
C LYS A 41 -18.61 8.31 8.83
N SER A 42 -19.05 7.37 9.67
CA SER A 42 -18.55 6.00 9.62
C SER A 42 -18.92 5.38 8.27
N LEU A 43 -17.95 4.69 7.64
CA LEU A 43 -18.10 4.07 6.32
C LEU A 43 -17.46 2.68 6.33
N ILE A 44 -17.93 1.81 5.45
CA ILE A 44 -17.22 0.57 5.12
C ILE A 44 -16.31 0.86 3.93
N VAL A 45 -15.00 0.64 4.08
CA VAL A 45 -13.99 0.82 3.04
C VAL A 45 -13.12 -0.43 3.01
N LYS A 46 -12.95 -1.08 1.86
CA LYS A 46 -12.21 -2.35 1.72
C LYS A 46 -12.65 -3.42 2.74
N ASN A 47 -13.95 -3.50 2.99
CA ASN A 47 -14.61 -4.35 4.00
C ASN A 47 -14.25 -4.05 5.47
N ILE A 48 -13.76 -2.84 5.75
CA ILE A 48 -13.42 -2.39 7.09
C ILE A 48 -14.33 -1.23 7.48
N ALA A 49 -14.95 -1.31 8.66
CA ALA A 49 -15.64 -0.17 9.26
C ALA A 49 -14.62 0.86 9.77
N VAL A 50 -14.58 2.04 9.14
CA VAL A 50 -13.69 3.13 9.52
C VAL A 50 -14.47 4.29 10.14
N PRO A 51 -13.96 4.93 11.21
CA PRO A 51 -14.63 6.05 11.86
C PRO A 51 -14.63 7.33 10.99
N PRO A 52 -15.48 8.32 11.35
CA PRO A 52 -15.36 9.68 10.80
C PRO A 52 -13.96 10.27 11.03
N GLY A 53 -13.50 11.09 10.09
CA GLY A 53 -12.17 11.71 10.12
C GLY A 53 -11.05 10.85 9.53
N THR A 54 -11.35 9.62 9.09
CA THR A 54 -10.38 8.74 8.42
C THR A 54 -9.96 9.36 7.10
N LYS A 55 -8.66 9.39 6.83
CA LYS A 55 -8.09 9.84 5.56
C LYS A 55 -7.91 8.65 4.62
N LEU A 56 -8.56 8.74 3.48
CA LEU A 56 -8.45 7.78 2.38
C LEU A 56 -7.60 8.41 1.28
N THR A 57 -6.39 7.91 1.06
CA THR A 57 -5.48 8.38 0.00
C THR A 57 -5.55 7.44 -1.19
N TYR A 58 -5.53 8.01 -2.40
CA TYR A 58 -5.66 7.26 -3.65
C TYR A 58 -4.40 7.41 -4.51
N GLU A 59 -4.27 6.51 -5.48
CA GLU A 59 -3.24 6.55 -6.51
C GLU A 59 -3.23 7.89 -7.26
N GLU A 60 -2.07 8.22 -7.84
CA GLU A 60 -1.89 9.41 -8.64
C GLU A 60 -2.95 9.53 -9.73
N ASN A 61 -3.41 10.76 -9.94
CA ASN A 61 -4.38 11.05 -10.97
C ASN A 61 -4.07 12.37 -11.64
N PHE A 62 -4.00 12.34 -12.98
CA PHE A 62 -3.67 13.52 -13.77
C PHE A 62 -4.63 14.71 -13.57
N PHE A 63 -5.87 14.47 -13.14
CA PHE A 63 -6.91 15.49 -12.99
C PHE A 63 -7.32 15.73 -11.54
N LYS A 64 -6.77 14.99 -10.58
CA LYS A 64 -7.18 15.07 -9.17
C LYS A 64 -5.97 15.04 -8.27
N GLU A 65 -5.87 16.09 -7.46
CA GLU A 65 -4.82 16.24 -6.46
C GLU A 65 -5.40 16.78 -5.15
N GLY A 66 -4.73 16.52 -4.03
CA GLY A 66 -5.10 17.04 -2.73
C GLY A 66 -6.48 16.59 -2.22
N LYS A 67 -7.13 17.44 -1.40
CA LYS A 67 -8.41 17.07 -0.76
C LYS A 67 -9.56 17.06 -1.76
N GLN A 68 -10.25 15.93 -1.84
CA GLN A 68 -11.44 15.73 -2.65
C GLN A 68 -12.71 16.03 -1.86
N LYS A 69 -13.76 16.51 -2.56
CA LYS A 69 -15.08 16.77 -1.97
C LYS A 69 -15.87 15.50 -1.67
N GLU A 70 -15.63 14.45 -2.45
CA GLU A 70 -16.32 13.16 -2.38
C GLU A 70 -15.32 12.01 -2.40
N MET A 71 -15.75 10.87 -1.86
CA MET A 71 -14.97 9.63 -1.87
C MET A 71 -14.73 9.18 -3.31
N MET A 72 -13.51 8.76 -3.62
CA MET A 72 -13.16 8.17 -4.91
C MET A 72 -13.32 6.65 -4.87
N GLY A 73 -13.29 6.01 -6.04
CA GLY A 73 -13.43 4.55 -6.13
C GLY A 73 -12.31 3.81 -5.40
N GLU A 74 -12.68 2.81 -4.60
CA GLU A 74 -11.76 2.02 -3.77
C GLU A 74 -10.72 1.23 -4.56
N ALA A 75 -10.95 0.98 -5.84
CA ALA A 75 -9.97 0.34 -6.73
C ALA A 75 -8.64 1.12 -6.79
N LYS A 76 -8.69 2.45 -6.60
CA LYS A 76 -7.52 3.33 -6.57
C LYS A 76 -7.03 3.64 -5.16
N LEU A 77 -7.63 3.07 -4.12
CA LEU A 77 -7.25 3.36 -2.74
C LEU A 77 -5.87 2.76 -2.44
N THR A 78 -4.97 3.58 -1.90
CA THR A 78 -3.63 3.15 -1.48
C THR A 78 -3.48 3.14 0.03
N THR A 79 -4.20 4.00 0.73
CA THR A 79 -3.99 4.19 2.18
C THR A 79 -5.30 4.48 2.90
N ILE A 80 -5.45 3.85 4.06
CA ILE A 80 -6.45 4.17 5.07
C ILE A 80 -5.66 4.64 6.31
N ASP A 81 -5.71 5.92 6.64
CA ASP A 81 -5.13 6.49 7.87
C ASP A 81 -6.26 6.89 8.82
N LEU A 82 -6.28 6.32 10.02
CA LEU A 82 -7.27 6.66 11.03
C LEU A 82 -6.96 8.02 11.68
N PRO A 83 -7.97 8.69 12.27
CA PRO A 83 -7.74 9.90 13.05
C PRO A 83 -6.74 9.66 14.18
N VAL A 84 -5.93 10.68 14.50
CA VAL A 84 -4.99 10.62 15.61
C VAL A 84 -5.70 10.16 16.89
N GLY A 85 -5.11 9.18 17.57
CA GLY A 85 -5.66 8.62 18.81
C GLY A 85 -6.72 7.53 18.60
N GLN A 86 -7.25 7.36 17.39
CA GLN A 86 -8.22 6.30 17.09
C GLN A 86 -7.55 5.05 16.52
N THR A 87 -8.18 3.90 16.76
CA THR A 87 -7.78 2.61 16.21
C THR A 87 -9.01 1.83 15.76
N ILE A 88 -8.80 0.87 14.87
CA ILE A 88 -9.76 -0.21 14.61
C ILE A 88 -9.16 -1.52 15.10
N ASN A 89 -10.01 -2.51 15.35
CA ASN A 89 -9.57 -3.86 15.65
C ASN A 89 -9.31 -4.62 14.35
N TRP A 90 -8.08 -5.09 14.16
CA TRP A 90 -7.67 -5.97 13.08
C TRP A 90 -7.05 -7.23 13.67
N GLY A 91 -7.78 -8.34 13.67
CA GLY A 91 -7.29 -9.61 14.23
C GLY A 91 -7.04 -9.60 15.74
N GLY A 92 -7.80 -8.80 16.49
CA GLY A 92 -7.59 -8.57 17.92
C GLY A 92 -6.57 -7.48 18.24
N VAL A 93 -5.89 -6.92 17.23
CA VAL A 93 -4.85 -5.91 17.40
C VAL A 93 -5.39 -4.52 17.05
N PRO A 94 -5.19 -3.49 17.89
CA PRO A 94 -5.52 -2.12 17.55
C PRO A 94 -4.56 -1.58 16.47
N VAL A 95 -5.10 -1.13 15.34
CA VAL A 95 -4.31 -0.62 14.21
C VAL A 95 -4.72 0.81 13.84
N THR A 96 -3.77 1.59 13.36
CA THR A 96 -3.90 3.03 13.04
C THR A 96 -3.93 3.32 11.56
N SER A 97 -3.32 2.46 10.73
CA SER A 97 -3.36 2.61 9.28
C SER A 97 -3.15 1.30 8.52
N ILE A 98 -3.55 1.31 7.25
CA ILE A 98 -3.35 0.22 6.30
C ILE A 98 -2.89 0.81 4.96
N ASN A 99 -1.76 0.34 4.45
CA ASN A 99 -1.13 0.84 3.23
C ASN A 99 -0.98 -0.29 2.21
N LYS A 100 -1.56 -0.14 1.02
CA LYS A 100 -1.29 -1.01 -0.13
C LYS A 100 0.23 -1.09 -0.39
N PHE A 101 0.72 -2.26 -0.77
CA PHE A 101 2.11 -2.38 -1.19
C PHE A 101 2.42 -1.46 -2.37
N PHE A 102 3.61 -0.83 -2.34
CA PHE A 102 4.04 0.08 -3.41
C PHE A 102 4.40 -0.68 -4.70
N ASN A 103 4.90 -1.91 -4.58
CA ASN A 103 5.19 -2.76 -5.72
C ASN A 103 3.88 -3.31 -6.29
N SER A 104 3.54 -2.90 -7.51
CA SER A 104 2.32 -3.31 -8.21
C SER A 104 2.24 -4.81 -8.54
N GLU A 105 3.38 -5.51 -8.54
CA GLU A 105 3.41 -6.98 -8.72
C GLU A 105 2.96 -7.72 -7.46
N MET A 106 3.08 -7.08 -6.29
CA MET A 106 2.66 -7.66 -5.02
C MET A 106 1.19 -7.37 -4.75
N ARG A 107 0.47 -8.38 -4.25
CA ARG A 107 -0.95 -8.28 -3.94
C ARG A 107 -1.15 -8.30 -2.44
N GLY A 108 -1.23 -7.12 -1.84
CA GLY A 108 -1.32 -7.02 -0.39
C GLY A 108 -1.19 -5.60 0.14
N PHE A 109 -1.04 -5.53 1.45
CA PHE A 109 -0.93 -4.29 2.19
C PHE A 109 -0.11 -4.50 3.47
N THR A 110 0.44 -3.42 3.99
CA THR A 110 1.02 -3.34 5.32
C THR A 110 0.00 -2.77 6.29
N VAL A 111 -0.16 -3.42 7.45
CA VAL A 111 -0.98 -2.94 8.56
C VAL A 111 -0.08 -2.37 9.64
N TYR A 112 -0.46 -1.25 10.26
CA TYR A 112 0.31 -0.60 11.32
C TYR A 112 -0.45 -0.66 12.65
N ALA A 113 0.12 -1.39 13.60
CA ALA A 113 -0.41 -1.56 14.95
C ALA A 113 -0.03 -0.40 15.89
N ASP A 114 -0.90 -0.15 16.85
CA ASP A 114 -0.64 0.68 18.03
C ASP A 114 -0.71 -0.20 19.27
N PHE A 115 0.36 -0.97 19.52
CA PHE A 115 0.43 -1.88 20.65
C PHE A 115 0.33 -1.20 22.01
N SER A 116 0.51 0.12 22.11
CA SER A 116 0.28 0.86 23.36
C SER A 116 -1.19 0.83 23.79
N LYS A 117 -2.11 0.57 22.85
CA LYS A 117 -3.55 0.41 23.09
C LYS A 117 -3.99 -1.04 23.19
N LEU A 118 -3.07 -2.00 23.09
CA LEU A 118 -3.37 -3.42 23.28
C LEU A 118 -3.24 -3.76 24.77
N SER A 119 -4.37 -4.03 25.42
CA SER A 119 -4.37 -4.45 26.83
C SER A 119 -3.81 -5.86 26.98
N ASP A 120 -3.16 -6.13 28.12
CA ASP A 120 -2.48 -7.41 28.36
C ASP A 120 -3.43 -8.61 28.32
N ASP A 121 -4.69 -8.45 28.75
CA ASP A 121 -5.72 -9.49 28.71
C ASP A 121 -6.20 -9.84 27.29
N LYS A 122 -5.85 -9.01 26.30
CA LYS A 122 -6.19 -9.21 24.88
C LYS A 122 -5.01 -9.71 24.05
N LYS A 123 -3.82 -9.82 24.65
CA LYS A 123 -2.65 -10.36 23.96
C LYS A 123 -2.89 -11.82 23.58
N THR A 124 -2.53 -12.12 22.33
CA THR A 124 -2.48 -13.46 21.77
C THR A 124 -1.05 -13.75 21.35
N LYS A 125 -0.72 -15.03 21.13
CA LYS A 125 0.59 -15.39 20.58
C LYS A 125 0.87 -14.69 19.24
N PHE A 126 -0.15 -14.52 18.39
CA PHE A 126 -0.06 -13.74 17.16
C PHE A 126 0.39 -12.30 17.42
N SER A 127 -0.30 -11.57 18.31
CA SER A 127 0.04 -10.17 18.59
C SER A 127 1.39 -10.03 19.28
N GLU A 128 1.79 -10.99 20.11
CA GLU A 128 3.11 -11.00 20.76
C GLU A 128 4.25 -11.19 19.74
N LEU A 129 4.09 -12.13 18.80
CA LEU A 129 5.07 -12.32 17.75
C LEU A 129 5.17 -11.10 16.84
N TRP A 130 4.03 -10.53 16.42
CA TRP A 130 4.03 -9.29 15.65
C TRP A 130 4.72 -8.15 16.42
N GLN A 131 4.33 -7.91 17.68
CA GLN A 131 4.95 -6.87 18.52
C GLN A 131 6.46 -7.09 18.70
N SER A 132 6.92 -8.34 18.75
CA SER A 132 8.34 -8.66 18.92
C SER A 132 9.22 -8.27 17.73
N CYS A 133 8.64 -8.16 16.53
CA CYS A 133 9.38 -7.75 15.34
C CYS A 133 9.20 -6.27 15.01
N SER A 134 7.97 -5.74 15.01
CA SER A 134 7.69 -4.33 14.69
C SER A 134 6.26 -3.93 14.99
N ASN A 135 5.89 -2.67 14.71
CA ASN A 135 4.51 -2.24 14.62
C ASN A 135 3.87 -2.47 13.24
N ASP A 136 4.64 -2.75 12.20
CA ASP A 136 4.16 -2.98 10.84
C ASP A 136 4.19 -4.46 10.44
N LEU A 137 3.14 -4.93 9.74
CA LEU A 137 3.01 -6.30 9.25
C LEU A 137 2.52 -6.29 7.81
N GLY A 138 3.34 -6.84 6.89
CA GLY A 138 2.99 -7.03 5.50
C GLY A 138 2.14 -8.27 5.31
N ILE A 139 1.00 -8.14 4.64
CA ILE A 139 0.00 -9.19 4.42
C ILE A 139 -0.22 -9.37 2.93
N THR A 140 -0.03 -10.59 2.45
CA THR A 140 -0.37 -10.97 1.07
C THR A 140 -1.78 -11.55 1.05
N ILE A 141 -2.57 -11.17 0.04
CA ILE A 141 -4.01 -11.48 -0.07
C ILE A 141 -4.39 -12.01 -1.45
N LYS A 142 -5.50 -12.75 -1.50
CA LYS A 142 -6.10 -13.27 -2.73
C LYS A 142 -6.94 -12.22 -3.45
N ASN A 143 -7.82 -11.54 -2.72
CA ASN A 143 -8.73 -10.49 -3.20
C ASN A 143 -8.29 -9.11 -2.69
N THR A 144 -7.97 -8.21 -3.61
CA THR A 144 -7.48 -6.84 -3.32
C THR A 144 -8.57 -5.86 -2.89
N ASP A 145 -9.84 -6.26 -2.93
CA ASP A 145 -10.97 -5.47 -2.46
C ASP A 145 -11.33 -5.71 -0.98
N ASP A 146 -10.63 -6.63 -0.32
CA ASP A 146 -10.83 -6.96 1.08
C ASP A 146 -9.53 -6.79 1.86
N TRP A 147 -9.44 -5.73 2.65
CA TRP A 147 -8.29 -5.46 3.52
C TRP A 147 -8.57 -5.82 4.99
N SER A 148 -9.78 -6.33 5.26
CA SER A 148 -10.17 -6.75 6.60
C SER A 148 -9.34 -7.94 7.07
N PHE A 149 -9.41 -8.23 8.37
CA PHE A 149 -8.84 -9.45 8.92
C PHE A 149 -9.69 -10.67 8.51
N ASN A 150 -9.51 -11.13 7.28
CA ASN A 150 -10.22 -12.27 6.71
C ASN A 150 -9.23 -13.37 6.35
N THR A 151 -9.13 -14.39 7.18
CA THR A 151 -8.19 -15.52 7.00
C THR A 151 -8.46 -16.34 5.73
N LYS A 152 -9.67 -16.29 5.16
CA LYS A 152 -9.93 -16.90 3.85
C LYS A 152 -9.27 -16.12 2.71
N ASN A 153 -9.15 -14.80 2.88
CA ASN A 153 -8.54 -13.90 1.92
C ASN A 153 -7.02 -13.78 2.08
N ILE A 154 -6.53 -13.83 3.33
CA ILE A 154 -5.10 -13.77 3.64
C ILE A 154 -4.40 -15.04 3.15
N SER A 155 -3.36 -14.88 2.34
CA SER A 155 -2.56 -15.99 1.82
C SER A 155 -1.23 -16.17 2.53
N ASP A 156 -0.65 -15.10 3.09
CA ASP A 156 0.60 -15.19 3.85
C ASP A 156 0.85 -13.91 4.69
N VAL A 157 1.80 -14.02 5.62
CA VAL A 157 2.51 -12.87 6.20
C VAL A 157 3.78 -12.64 5.36
N GLU A 158 3.77 -11.56 4.59
CA GLU A 158 4.82 -11.19 3.64
C GLU A 158 6.06 -10.63 4.34
N SER A 159 5.84 -9.85 5.39
CA SER A 159 6.92 -9.21 6.13
C SER A 159 6.49 -8.80 7.53
N CYS A 160 7.48 -8.61 8.40
CA CYS A 160 7.34 -7.83 9.63
C CYS A 160 8.56 -6.92 9.76
N SER A 161 8.36 -5.62 9.58
CA SER A 161 9.45 -4.65 9.39
C SER A 161 10.34 -4.97 8.17
N VAL A 162 11.38 -4.16 8.00
CA VAL A 162 12.47 -4.38 7.06
C VAL A 162 13.37 -5.57 7.43
N ILE A 163 13.18 -6.13 8.64
CA ILE A 163 14.04 -7.21 9.18
C ILE A 163 13.60 -8.58 8.69
N TYR A 164 12.30 -8.88 8.71
CA TYR A 164 11.75 -10.19 8.31
C TYR A 164 10.96 -10.04 7.02
N GLN A 165 11.45 -10.61 5.91
CA GLN A 165 10.80 -10.47 4.61
C GLN A 165 10.83 -11.78 3.82
N ARG A 166 9.70 -12.13 3.18
CA ARG A 166 9.61 -13.30 2.27
C ARG A 166 10.55 -13.21 1.07
N TYR A 167 11.02 -12.01 0.74
CA TYR A 167 12.07 -11.79 -0.27
C TYR A 167 13.32 -12.65 -0.03
N PHE A 168 13.76 -12.80 1.23
CA PHE A 168 14.96 -13.58 1.60
C PHE A 168 14.64 -15.06 1.79
N LYS A 169 14.36 -15.76 0.69
CA LYS A 169 13.88 -17.16 0.70
C LYS A 169 14.84 -18.17 1.33
N ASP A 170 16.15 -17.91 1.24
CA ASP A 170 17.17 -18.82 1.75
C ASP A 170 17.50 -18.59 3.24
N ASP A 171 17.03 -17.49 3.85
CA ASP A 171 17.20 -17.26 5.28
C ASP A 171 16.14 -18.06 6.06
N THR A 172 16.52 -19.27 6.48
CA THR A 172 15.65 -20.19 7.21
C THR A 172 15.08 -19.58 8.49
N ARG A 173 15.81 -18.70 9.18
CA ARG A 173 15.33 -18.07 10.41
C ARG A 173 14.17 -17.12 10.11
N GLN A 174 14.33 -16.30 9.08
CA GLN A 174 13.26 -15.39 8.66
C GLN A 174 12.02 -16.14 8.18
N GLN A 175 12.21 -17.16 7.34
CA GLN A 175 11.09 -17.95 6.84
C GLN A 175 10.35 -18.67 7.96
N THR A 176 11.08 -19.22 8.94
CA THR A 176 10.49 -19.90 10.11
C THR A 176 9.67 -18.92 10.96
N PHE A 177 10.21 -17.73 11.24
CA PHE A 177 9.51 -16.71 12.03
C PHE A 177 8.23 -16.23 11.33
N LEU A 178 8.28 -15.92 10.04
CA LEU A 178 7.10 -15.50 9.27
C LEU A 178 6.05 -16.63 9.17
N ASN A 179 6.49 -17.88 9.03
CA ASN A 179 5.60 -19.05 9.09
C ASN A 179 4.91 -19.17 10.46
N GLU A 180 5.62 -18.90 11.56
CA GLU A 180 5.06 -18.93 12.91
C GLU A 180 3.99 -17.85 13.09
N ILE A 181 4.27 -16.59 12.70
CA ILE A 181 3.28 -15.52 12.74
C ILE A 181 2.05 -15.89 11.91
N TYR A 182 2.24 -16.36 10.67
CA TYR A 182 1.13 -16.72 9.80
C TYR A 182 0.27 -17.85 10.39
N SER A 183 0.89 -18.87 10.97
CA SER A 183 0.19 -19.96 11.65
C SER A 183 -0.67 -19.45 12.82
N GLU A 184 -0.11 -18.57 13.67
CA GLU A 184 -0.85 -17.99 14.79
C GLU A 184 -1.96 -17.03 14.33
N LEU A 185 -1.74 -16.28 13.25
CA LEU A 185 -2.74 -15.44 12.61
C LEU A 185 -3.97 -16.28 12.19
N LEU A 186 -3.74 -17.42 11.53
CA LEU A 186 -4.82 -18.31 11.08
C LEU A 186 -5.64 -18.87 12.26
N LYS A 187 -4.99 -19.14 13.40
CA LYS A 187 -5.68 -19.59 14.62
C LYS A 187 -6.60 -18.51 15.20
N VAL A 188 -6.22 -17.24 15.12
CA VAL A 188 -7.07 -16.13 15.58
C VAL A 188 -8.36 -16.05 14.77
N GLY A 189 -8.28 -16.14 13.44
CA GLY A 189 -9.47 -16.06 12.57
C GLY A 189 -10.27 -17.36 12.42
N SER A 190 -9.87 -18.43 13.11
CA SER A 190 -10.61 -19.70 13.16
C SER A 190 -11.48 -19.84 14.43
N LYS A 191 -11.43 -18.85 15.33
CA LYS A 191 -12.28 -18.75 16.52
C LYS A 191 -13.57 -18.01 16.18
#